data_AF-A0A699X8P4-F1
#
_entry.id   AF-A0A699X8P4-F1
#
_cell.length_a   1.000
_cell.length_b   1.000
_cell.length_c   1.000
_cell.angle_alpha   90.00
_cell.angle_beta   90.00
_cell.angle_gamma   90.00
#
_symmetry.space_group_name_H-M   'P 1'
#
loop_
_entity.id
_entity.type
_entity.pdbx_description
1 polymer ?
#
loop_
_entity_poly.entity_id
_entity_poly.type
_entity_poly.pdbx_seq_one_letter_code
_entity_poly.pdbx_strand_id
1 'polypeptide(L)' 'MDECLALANLGASINLMPLSVWKELSLPKLTPTHMTLELADRSVSKPIGIAKDVKVKVGMFHFPADFVVVDFEPDPRVL' A
#
# COMPACT_ATOMS: atom_id res chain seq x y z
N MET A 1 -1.14 6.91 16.75
CA MET A 1 -0.51 6.79 15.43
C MET A 1 -0.35 5.32 15.27
N ASP A 2 -1.13 4.73 14.38
CA ASP A 2 -1.10 3.29 14.19
C ASP A 2 0.24 2.93 13.52
N GLU A 3 0.86 1.87 14.03
CA GLU A 3 2.17 1.41 13.58
C GLU A 3 1.96 0.17 12.71
N CYS A 4 2.66 0.11 11.58
CA CYS A 4 2.67 -1.05 10.70
C CYS A 4 4.12 -1.36 10.35
N LEU A 5 4.45 -2.65 10.22
CA LEU A 5 5.68 -3.06 9.57
C LEU A 5 5.55 -2.86 8.05
N ALA A 6 6.66 -2.51 7.40
CA ALA A 6 6.70 -2.26 5.97
C ALA A 6 7.92 -2.94 5.34
N LEU A 7 7.72 -3.56 4.18
CA LEU A 7 8.79 -4.17 3.40
C LEU A 7 9.44 -3.13 2.49
N ALA A 8 10.71 -2.83 2.72
CA ALA A 8 11.51 -1.99 1.84
C ALA A 8 12.05 -2.82 0.65
N ASN A 9 11.28 -2.89 -0.44
CA ASN A 9 11.68 -3.61 -1.65
C ASN A 9 12.22 -2.65 -2.73
N LEU A 10 13.55 -2.60 -2.90
CA LEU A 10 14.19 -1.78 -3.94
C LEU A 10 13.90 -2.23 -5.38
N GLY A 11 13.43 -3.48 -5.57
CA GLY A 11 13.01 -3.99 -6.87
C GLY A 11 11.55 -3.65 -7.23
N ALA A 12 10.77 -3.11 -6.29
CA ALA A 12 9.40 -2.68 -6.56
C ALA A 12 9.40 -1.27 -7.15
N SER A 13 8.65 -1.07 -8.23
CA SER A 13 8.47 0.25 -8.85
C SER A 13 7.37 1.09 -8.20
N ILE A 14 6.55 0.49 -7.34
CA ILE A 14 5.40 1.11 -6.68
C ILE A 14 5.30 0.67 -5.22
N ASN A 15 4.71 1.51 -4.37
CA ASN A 15 4.34 1.13 -3.02
C ASN A 15 2.96 0.46 -3.04
N LEU A 16 2.84 -0.69 -2.37
CA LEU A 16 1.58 -1.40 -2.19
C LEU A 16 1.10 -1.27 -0.75
N MET A 17 -0.22 -1.22 -0.58
CA MET A 17 -0.85 -1.33 0.73
C MET A 17 -2.03 -2.32 0.66
N PRO A 18 -2.12 -3.29 1.59
CA PRO A 18 -3.29 -4.15 1.69
C PRO A 18 -4.55 -3.34 2.05
N LEU A 19 -5.70 -3.73 1.49
CA LEU A 19 -6.98 -3.10 1.80
C LEU A 19 -7.34 -3.20 3.28
N SER A 20 -6.96 -4.30 3.96
CA SER A 20 -7.17 -4.47 5.40
C SER A 20 -6.48 -3.38 6.21
N VAL A 21 -5.18 -3.16 5.97
CA VAL A 21 -4.39 -2.10 6.61
C VAL A 21 -4.98 -0.72 6.32
N TRP A 22 -5.37 -0.44 5.07
CA TRP A 22 -6.02 0.85 4.73
C TRP A 22 -7.29 1.11 5.54
N LYS A 23 -8.12 0.08 5.73
CA LYS A 23 -9.36 0.16 6.51
C LYS A 23 -9.08 0.38 8.00
N GLU A 24 -8.07 -0.30 8.55
CA GLU A 24 -7.68 -0.14 9.96
C GLU A 24 -7.19 1.28 10.26
N LEU A 25 -6.39 1.86 9.36
CA LEU A 25 -5.89 3.23 9.47
C LEU A 25 -6.99 4.30 9.35
N SER A 26 -8.23 3.91 9.02
CA SER A 26 -9.40 4.80 8.90
C SER A 26 -9.13 6.01 7.99
N LEU A 27 -8.35 5.80 6.94
CA LEU A 27 -7.91 6.84 6.02
C LEU A 27 -9.02 7.23 5.02
N PRO A 28 -8.90 8.38 4.31
CA PRO A 28 -9.91 8.87 3.38
C PRO A 28 -10.29 7.90 2.26
N LYS A 29 -11.25 8.29 1.42
CA LYS A 29 -11.64 7.45 0.29
C LYS A 29 -10.52 7.36 -0.75
N LEU A 30 -10.30 6.14 -1.25
CA LEU A 30 -9.35 5.88 -2.33
C LEU A 30 -9.76 6.55 -3.63
N THR A 31 -8.78 7.00 -4.41
CA THR A 31 -9.00 7.46 -5.79
C THR A 31 -9.13 6.25 -6.71
N PRO A 32 -10.23 6.09 -7.47
CA PRO A 32 -10.35 5.01 -8.44
C PRO A 32 -9.22 5.03 -9.48
N THR A 33 -8.82 3.86 -9.98
CA THR A 33 -7.82 3.74 -11.04
C THR A 33 -8.20 2.64 -12.03
N HIS A 34 -7.74 2.78 -13.27
CA HIS A 34 -7.87 1.77 -14.33
C HIS A 34 -6.60 0.92 -14.49
N MET A 35 -5.63 1.08 -13.58
CA MET A 35 -4.39 0.32 -13.57
C MET A 35 -4.65 -1.19 -13.37
N THR A 36 -3.76 -2.00 -13.92
CA THR A 36 -3.60 -3.42 -13.58
C THR A 36 -2.16 -3.66 -13.16
N LEU A 37 -1.96 -4.56 -12.20
CA LEU A 37 -0.64 -4.93 -11.70
C LEU A 37 -0.31 -6.36 -12.10
N GLU A 38 0.88 -6.57 -12.64
CA GLU A 38 1.44 -7.91 -12.81
C GLU A 38 2.37 -8.21 -11.64
N LEU A 39 2.07 -9.27 -10.90
CA LEU A 39 2.84 -9.70 -9.74
C LEU A 39 4.00 -10.61 -10.16
N ALA A 40 4.92 -10.89 -9.24
CA ALA A 40 6.10 -11.71 -9.51
C ALA A 40 5.74 -13.16 -9.89
N ASP A 41 4.58 -13.65 -9.47
CA ASP A 41 4.00 -14.94 -9.86
C ASP A 41 3.27 -14.89 -11.21
N ARG A 42 3.34 -13.74 -11.92
CA ARG A 42 2.67 -13.42 -13.19
C ARG A 42 1.15 -13.34 -13.09
N SER A 43 0.59 -13.37 -11.89
CA SER A 43 -0.84 -13.09 -11.71
C SER A 43 -1.11 -11.60 -11.96
N VAL A 44 -2.32 -11.30 -12.45
CA VAL A 44 -2.77 -9.94 -12.70
C VAL A 44 -3.78 -9.53 -11.66
N SER A 45 -3.51 -8.47 -10.92
CA SER A 45 -4.40 -7.90 -9.91
C SER A 45 -4.96 -6.55 -10.35
N LYS A 46 -6.22 -6.28 -10.00
CA LYS A 46 -6.85 -4.97 -10.16
C LYS A 46 -6.85 -4.25 -8.82
N PRO A 47 -6.13 -3.11 -8.69
CA PRO A 47 -6.21 -2.29 -7.50
C PRO A 47 -7.63 -1.80 -7.21
N ILE A 48 -7.93 -1.66 -5.93
CA ILE A 48 -9.14 -1.03 -5.43
C ILE A 48 -9.08 0.48 -5.68
N GLY A 49 -7.89 1.06 -5.57
CA GLY A 49 -7.64 2.46 -5.85
C GLY A 49 -6.23 2.89 -5.47
N ILE A 50 -6.01 4.20 -5.54
CA ILE A 50 -4.76 4.84 -5.14
C ILE A 50 -5.04 5.71 -3.92
N ALA A 51 -4.26 5.49 -2.87
CA ALA A 51 -4.15 6.38 -1.74
C ALA A 51 -3.07 7.42 -2.05
N LYS A 52 -3.47 8.68 -2.17
CA LYS A 52 -2.56 9.78 -2.52
C LYS A 52 -2.12 10.55 -1.30
N ASP A 53 -0.87 11.01 -1.30
CA ASP A 53 -0.30 11.92 -0.31
C ASP A 53 -0.44 11.41 1.14
N VAL A 54 -0.30 10.10 1.35
CA VAL A 54 -0.35 9.49 2.68
C VAL A 54 0.90 9.94 3.45
N LYS A 55 0.70 10.55 4.62
CA LYS A 55 1.81 10.99 5.47
C LYS A 55 2.37 9.80 6.26
N VAL A 56 3.51 9.28 5.81
CA VAL A 56 4.22 8.16 6.45
C VAL A 56 5.32 8.71 7.35
N LYS A 57 5.42 8.16 8.56
CA LYS A 57 6.52 8.46 9.49
C LYS A 57 7.54 7.32 9.47
N VAL A 58 8.81 7.63 9.20
CA VAL A 58 9.93 6.69 9.28
C VAL A 58 10.98 7.25 10.23
N GLY A 59 11.11 6.64 11.41
CA GLY A 59 11.90 7.19 12.51
C GLY A 59 11.40 8.59 12.91
N MET A 60 12.23 9.61 12.74
CA MET A 60 11.87 11.01 13.01
C MET A 60 11.32 11.77 11.80
N PHE A 61 11.40 11.19 10.60
CA PHE A 61 11.06 11.87 9.36
C PHE A 61 9.63 11.58 8.93
N HIS A 62 9.04 12.53 8.21
CA HIS A 62 7.72 12.38 7.60
C HIS A 62 7.82 12.59 6.10
N PHE A 63 7.21 11.69 5.33
CA PHE A 63 7.20 11.74 3.87
C PHE A 63 5.77 11.61 3.38
N PRO A 64 5.36 12.40 2.37
CA PRO A 64 4.20 12.04 1.57
C PRO A 64 4.55 10.83 0.70
N ALA A 65 3.66 9.85 0.64
CA ALA A 65 3.81 8.69 -0.24
C ALA A 65 2.45 8.29 -0.82
N ASP A 66 2.47 7.90 -2.09
CA ASP A 66 1.33 7.28 -2.75
C ASP A 66 1.41 5.77 -2.60
N PHE A 67 0.25 5.14 -2.37
CA PHE A 67 0.11 3.69 -2.30
C PHE A 67 -0.96 3.20 -3.26
N VAL A 68 -0.65 2.12 -3.96
CA VAL A 68 -1.67 1.36 -4.69
C VAL A 68 -2.30 0.37 -3.72
N VAL A 69 -3.60 0.51 -3.50
CA VAL A 69 -4.35 -0.33 -2.57
C VAL A 69 -4.97 -1.50 -3.30
N VAL A 70 -4.72 -2.69 -2.79
CA VAL A 70 -5.08 -3.97 -3.41
C VAL A 70 -5.66 -4.89 -2.35
N ASP A 71 -6.61 -5.73 -2.77
CA ASP A 71 -7.29 -6.68 -1.88
C ASP A 71 -6.47 -7.98 -1.83
N PHE A 72 -5.46 -8.01 -0.97
CA PHE A 72 -4.66 -9.20 -0.68
C PHE A 72 -4.50 -9.38 0.83
N GLU A 73 -4.28 -10.63 1.25
CA GLU A 73 -3.92 -10.93 2.64
C GLU A 73 -2.50 -10.44 2.93
N PRO A 74 -2.31 -9.54 3.89
CA PRO A 74 -0.98 -9.04 4.23
C PRO A 74 -0.04 -10.18 4.62
N ASP A 75 1.23 -10.07 4.23
CA ASP A 75 2.24 -11.07 4.62
C ASP A 75 2.40 -11.03 6.14
N PRO A 76 2.13 -12.13 6.87
CA PRO A 76 2.24 -12.17 8.33
C PRO A 76 3.66 -11.94 8.85
N ARG A 77 4.68 -11.98 7.98
CA ARG A 77 6.07 -11.64 8.31
C ARG A 77 6.35 -10.13 8.27
N VAL A 78 5.43 -9.37 7.71
CA VAL A 78 5.51 -7.90 7.51
C VAL A 78 4.33 -7.21 8.21
N LEU A 79 3.66 -7.90 9.14
CA LEU A 79 2.64 -7.35 10.03
C LEU A 79 3.16 -7.28 11.46
#